data_AF-A0A359BE72-F1
#
_entry.id   AF-A0A359BE72-F1
#
_cell.length_a   1.000
_cell.length_b   1.000
_cell.length_c   1.000
_cell.angle_alpha   90.00
_cell.angle_beta   90.00
_cell.angle_gamma   90.00
#
_symmetry.space_group_name_H-M   'P 1'
#
loop_
_entity.id
_entity.type
_entity.pdbx_description
1 polymer ?
#
loop_
_entity_poly.entity_id
_entity_poly.type
_entity_poly.pdbx_seq_one_letter_code
_entity_poly.pdbx_strand_id
1 'polypeptide(L)'
;ATGHQLWVNSAALEMAGIDSESVDPPRGRIDRYPGTNVPSGSLQENSAMNLVLDTRPPYSEEQMMAALQFGQFYLNQYGVTSVQDALLKLDGNEAYVGGPTYMALEEGGNLTLKVSGAIVWNTDLGVEQISRILVARERFNTRRLKARSVKIWLDGVLEVHTAALLAPYSDKEDGTTGELLMPPKMLREVVTKLDALDFQIHFHAIGDAAIRASLDAIEEAQSINGEKDNRHHISHIQLFNPADIPRFAELNVAANFQPYWAWADKFITE
;
A
#
# COMPACT_ATOMS: atom_id res chain seq x y z
N ALA A 1 15.42 -2.50 -6.78
CA ALA A 1 14.51 -1.64 -7.56
C ALA A 1 13.38 -1.22 -6.63
N THR A 2 13.12 0.08 -6.51
CA THR A 2 12.25 0.66 -5.46
C THR A 2 10.76 0.38 -5.65
N GLY A 3 10.34 -0.12 -6.82
CA GLY A 3 8.91 -0.25 -7.17
C GLY A 3 8.25 1.07 -7.58
N HIS A 4 8.98 2.20 -7.52
CA HIS A 4 8.53 3.53 -7.92
C HIS A 4 8.95 3.92 -9.35
N GLN A 5 9.47 2.97 -10.13
CA GLN A 5 9.90 3.21 -11.51
C GLN A 5 9.49 2.05 -12.41
N LEU A 6 9.05 2.38 -13.62
CA LEU A 6 8.75 1.45 -14.70
C LEU A 6 9.59 1.81 -15.91
N TRP A 7 10.28 0.82 -16.50
CA TRP A 7 10.99 0.99 -17.75
C TRP A 7 10.35 0.15 -18.85
N VAL A 8 9.92 0.81 -19.93
CA VAL A 8 9.19 0.19 -21.04
C VAL A 8 9.84 0.47 -22.39
N ASN A 9 9.50 -0.35 -23.39
CA ASN A 9 9.93 -0.13 -24.76
C ASN A 9 9.03 0.88 -25.48
N SER A 10 9.43 1.27 -26.70
CA SER A 10 8.67 2.21 -27.53
C SER A 10 7.26 1.72 -27.89
N ALA A 11 7.05 0.41 -28.04
CA ALA A 11 5.72 -0.14 -28.35
C ALA A 11 4.73 0.07 -27.19
N ALA A 12 5.18 -0.08 -25.94
CA ALA A 12 4.35 0.20 -24.78
C ALA A 12 4.03 1.70 -24.63
N LEU A 13 4.98 2.59 -24.94
CA LEU A 13 4.72 4.04 -24.98
C LEU A 13 3.69 4.40 -26.05
N GLU A 14 3.80 3.83 -27.23
CA GLU A 14 2.85 4.04 -28.34
C GLU A 14 1.43 3.57 -27.95
N MET A 15 1.32 2.39 -27.34
CA MET A 15 0.04 1.89 -26.82
C MET A 15 -0.57 2.80 -25.75
N ALA A 16 0.28 3.42 -24.93
CA ALA A 16 -0.11 4.39 -23.90
C ALA A 16 -0.39 5.80 -24.43
N GLY A 17 -0.15 6.05 -25.73
CA GLY A 17 -0.25 7.39 -26.30
C GLY A 17 0.78 8.37 -25.73
N ILE A 18 1.92 7.88 -25.23
CA ILE A 18 2.98 8.71 -24.66
C ILE A 18 3.98 9.08 -25.77
N ASP A 19 4.14 10.38 -26.00
CA ASP A 19 4.98 10.97 -27.03
C ASP A 19 5.70 12.25 -26.55
N SER A 20 6.28 13.03 -27.47
CA SER A 20 7.01 14.27 -27.14
C SER A 20 6.14 15.40 -26.60
N GLU A 21 4.82 15.35 -26.80
CA GLU A 21 3.88 16.37 -26.33
C GLU A 21 3.26 15.99 -24.98
N SER A 22 3.50 14.77 -24.52
CA SER A 22 3.01 14.27 -23.23
C SER A 22 3.60 15.05 -22.07
N VAL A 23 2.73 15.51 -21.17
CA VAL A 23 3.09 16.22 -19.95
C VAL A 23 3.21 15.26 -18.77
N ASP A 24 3.99 15.65 -17.77
CA ASP A 24 4.10 14.87 -16.54
C ASP A 24 2.77 14.90 -15.77
N PRO A 25 2.26 13.76 -15.30
CA PRO A 25 1.06 13.73 -14.47
C PRO A 25 1.34 14.30 -13.07
N PRO A 26 0.31 14.74 -12.32
CA PRO A 26 0.50 15.15 -10.93
C PRO A 26 1.22 14.07 -10.12
N ARG A 27 2.27 14.47 -9.39
CA ARG A 27 3.10 13.58 -8.56
C ARG A 27 3.76 12.42 -9.32
N GLY A 28 3.98 12.54 -10.62
CA GLY A 28 4.73 11.56 -11.42
C GLY A 28 5.56 12.24 -12.50
N ARG A 29 6.48 11.49 -13.11
CA ARG A 29 7.40 12.03 -14.13
C ARG A 29 7.60 11.05 -15.29
N ILE A 30 7.61 11.60 -16.50
CA ILE A 30 8.04 10.87 -17.71
C ILE A 30 9.48 11.29 -18.00
N ASP A 31 10.44 10.38 -17.86
CA ASP A 31 11.85 10.71 -18.12
C ASP A 31 12.10 10.82 -19.62
N ARG A 32 12.86 11.83 -20.04
CA ARG A 32 13.12 12.17 -21.45
C ARG A 32 14.61 12.12 -21.76
N TYR A 33 14.96 11.93 -23.03
CA TYR A 33 16.36 12.00 -23.45
C TYR A 33 16.93 13.42 -23.23
N PRO A 34 18.19 13.56 -22.78
CA PRO A 34 18.78 14.87 -22.49
C PRO A 34 18.65 15.86 -23.65
N GLY A 35 18.14 17.06 -23.35
CA GLY A 35 17.98 18.13 -24.33
C GLY A 35 16.82 17.94 -25.33
N THR A 36 15.93 16.97 -25.09
CA THR A 36 14.78 16.70 -25.97
C THR A 36 13.49 16.51 -25.17
N ASN A 37 12.36 16.56 -25.85
CA ASN A 37 11.08 16.16 -25.26
C ASN A 37 10.77 14.66 -25.44
N VAL A 38 11.65 13.89 -26.08
CA VAL A 38 11.38 12.49 -26.45
C VAL A 38 11.41 11.60 -25.21
N PRO A 39 10.32 10.86 -24.90
CA PRO A 39 10.28 9.93 -23.79
C PRO A 39 11.37 8.83 -23.92
N SER A 40 12.06 8.56 -22.83
CA SER A 40 13.13 7.54 -22.76
C SER A 40 12.62 6.13 -22.47
N GLY A 41 11.33 6.00 -22.14
CA GLY A 41 10.71 4.76 -21.66
C GLY A 41 10.71 4.60 -20.14
N SER A 42 11.41 5.46 -19.40
CA SER A 42 11.39 5.46 -17.93
C SER A 42 10.28 6.36 -17.39
N LEU A 43 9.47 5.82 -16.48
CA LEU A 43 8.32 6.45 -15.85
C LEU A 43 8.47 6.36 -14.34
N GLN A 44 8.30 7.46 -13.63
CA GLN A 44 8.48 7.55 -12.18
C GLN A 44 7.18 7.86 -11.46
N GLU A 45 6.98 7.16 -10.34
CA GLU A 45 5.77 7.16 -9.52
C GLU A 45 4.52 6.56 -10.18
N ASN A 46 3.59 6.10 -9.34
CA ASN A 46 2.39 5.40 -9.80
C ASN A 46 1.58 6.18 -10.85
N SER A 47 1.48 7.52 -10.72
CA SER A 47 0.69 8.31 -11.66
C SER A 47 1.27 8.32 -13.08
N ALA A 48 2.60 8.22 -13.25
CA ALA A 48 3.21 8.07 -14.57
C ALA A 48 3.28 6.60 -15.02
N MET A 49 3.57 5.68 -14.12
CA MET A 49 3.60 4.24 -14.41
C MET A 49 2.22 3.75 -14.91
N ASN A 50 1.13 4.25 -14.30
CA ASN A 50 -0.23 3.86 -14.65
C ASN A 50 -0.65 4.30 -16.05
N LEU A 51 -0.06 5.35 -16.63
CA LEU A 51 -0.29 5.73 -18.03
C LEU A 51 -0.04 4.55 -18.99
N VAL A 52 0.94 3.70 -18.67
CA VAL A 52 1.22 2.47 -19.43
C VAL A 52 0.52 1.25 -18.84
N LEU A 53 0.47 1.10 -17.52
CA LEU A 53 -0.11 -0.11 -16.91
C LEU A 53 -1.60 -0.25 -17.19
N ASP A 54 -2.32 0.87 -17.37
CA ASP A 54 -3.75 0.92 -17.64
C ASP A 54 -4.11 0.55 -19.09
N THR A 55 -3.12 0.53 -20.01
CA THR A 55 -3.33 0.10 -21.41
C THR A 55 -3.16 -1.39 -21.61
N ARG A 56 -2.73 -2.12 -20.57
CA ARG A 56 -2.59 -3.57 -20.61
C ARG A 56 -3.97 -4.23 -20.70
N PRO A 57 -4.13 -5.29 -21.50
CA PRO A 57 -5.37 -6.08 -21.46
C PRO A 57 -5.58 -6.66 -20.05
N PRO A 58 -6.84 -6.76 -19.59
CA PRO A 58 -7.13 -7.38 -18.30
C PRO A 58 -6.68 -8.84 -18.31
N TYR A 59 -6.18 -9.33 -17.17
CA TYR A 59 -5.87 -10.75 -17.00
C TYR A 59 -7.16 -11.57 -17.03
N SER A 60 -7.13 -12.74 -17.66
CA SER A 60 -8.26 -13.68 -17.59
C SER A 60 -8.38 -14.25 -16.17
N GLU A 61 -9.58 -14.75 -15.84
CA GLU A 61 -9.80 -15.44 -14.57
C GLU A 61 -8.85 -16.64 -14.40
N GLU A 62 -8.58 -17.40 -15.48
CA GLU A 62 -7.66 -18.53 -15.40
C GLU A 62 -6.21 -18.07 -15.11
N GLN A 63 -5.77 -16.97 -15.72
CA GLN A 63 -4.43 -16.41 -15.46
C GLN A 63 -4.30 -15.98 -14.00
N MET A 64 -5.32 -15.31 -13.47
CA MET A 64 -5.37 -14.86 -12.08
C MET A 64 -5.36 -16.04 -11.10
N MET A 65 -6.18 -17.06 -11.36
CA MET A 65 -6.21 -18.28 -10.54
C MET A 65 -4.88 -19.03 -10.60
N ALA A 66 -4.27 -19.17 -11.78
CA ALA A 66 -2.98 -19.82 -11.94
C ALA A 66 -1.86 -19.07 -11.20
N ALA A 67 -1.84 -17.74 -11.27
CA ALA A 67 -0.89 -16.90 -10.55
C ALA A 67 -1.03 -17.06 -9.03
N LEU A 68 -2.27 -17.02 -8.52
CA LEU A 68 -2.51 -17.19 -7.09
C LEU A 68 -2.20 -18.62 -6.62
N GLN A 69 -2.51 -19.64 -7.42
CA GLN A 69 -2.13 -21.03 -7.16
C GLN A 69 -0.61 -21.21 -7.06
N PHE A 70 0.13 -20.61 -7.98
CA PHE A 70 1.59 -20.60 -7.94
C PHE A 70 2.12 -19.88 -6.69
N GLY A 71 1.57 -18.70 -6.37
CA GLY A 71 1.96 -17.91 -5.20
C GLY A 71 1.76 -18.66 -3.88
N GLN A 72 0.59 -19.27 -3.67
CA GLN A 72 0.35 -20.08 -2.47
C GLN A 72 1.22 -21.34 -2.43
N PHE A 73 1.47 -21.99 -3.57
CA PHE A 73 2.35 -23.17 -3.63
C PHE A 73 3.75 -22.79 -3.14
N TYR A 74 4.31 -21.70 -3.67
CA TYR A 74 5.61 -21.19 -3.26
C TYR A 74 5.66 -20.87 -1.76
N LEU A 75 4.65 -20.14 -1.24
CA LEU A 75 4.55 -19.82 0.19
C LEU A 75 4.46 -21.07 1.07
N ASN A 76 3.65 -22.05 0.67
CA ASN A 76 3.47 -23.30 1.40
C ASN A 76 4.78 -24.11 1.49
N GLN A 77 5.67 -24.03 0.50
CA GLN A 77 6.98 -24.70 0.56
C GLN A 77 7.85 -24.19 1.73
N TYR A 78 7.60 -22.97 2.20
CA TYR A 78 8.25 -22.38 3.37
C TYR A 78 7.41 -22.48 4.65
N GLY A 79 6.30 -23.23 4.62
CA GLY A 79 5.39 -23.39 5.76
C GLY A 79 4.48 -22.20 6.03
N VAL A 80 4.39 -21.23 5.11
CA VAL A 80 3.48 -20.08 5.24
C VAL A 80 2.07 -20.51 4.89
N THR A 81 1.20 -20.63 5.90
CA THR A 81 -0.21 -21.05 5.72
C THR A 81 -1.23 -19.92 5.85
N SER A 82 -0.79 -18.74 6.27
CA SER A 82 -1.64 -17.56 6.48
C SER A 82 -0.92 -16.31 6.00
N VAL A 83 -1.68 -15.37 5.41
CA VAL A 83 -1.13 -14.12 4.88
C VAL A 83 -2.04 -12.94 5.22
N GLN A 84 -1.42 -11.77 5.41
CA GLN A 84 -2.11 -10.48 5.30
C GLN A 84 -1.93 -10.00 3.86
N ASP A 85 -3.00 -10.03 3.07
CA ASP A 85 -3.01 -9.38 1.76
C ASP A 85 -3.19 -7.88 1.99
N ALA A 86 -2.08 -7.15 1.94
CA ALA A 86 -2.02 -5.73 2.27
C ALA A 86 -2.75 -4.82 1.26
N LEU A 87 -3.23 -5.36 0.15
CA LEU A 87 -3.72 -4.59 -0.99
C LEU A 87 -4.84 -5.37 -1.68
N LEU A 88 -5.87 -5.76 -0.92
CA LEU A 88 -7.05 -6.43 -1.47
C LEU A 88 -7.87 -5.43 -2.29
N LYS A 89 -7.55 -5.34 -3.56
CA LYS A 89 -8.24 -4.50 -4.54
C LYS A 89 -9.61 -5.08 -4.87
N LEU A 90 -10.60 -4.19 -4.96
CA LEU A 90 -12.01 -4.54 -5.15
C LEU A 90 -12.42 -4.61 -6.63
N ASP A 91 -11.78 -3.81 -7.47
CA ASP A 91 -12.01 -3.64 -8.90
C ASP A 91 -10.77 -3.06 -9.61
N GLY A 92 -10.78 -3.01 -10.95
CA GLY A 92 -9.80 -2.30 -11.77
C GLY A 92 -9.03 -3.16 -12.79
N ASN A 93 -8.33 -2.47 -13.71
CA ASN A 93 -7.40 -3.06 -14.71
C ASN A 93 -5.96 -3.19 -14.17
N GLU A 94 -5.80 -3.18 -12.84
CA GLU A 94 -4.48 -3.29 -12.22
C GLU A 94 -4.03 -4.76 -12.13
N ALA A 95 -2.77 -4.98 -11.77
CA ALA A 95 -2.14 -6.30 -11.88
C ALA A 95 -2.83 -7.44 -11.09
N TYR A 96 -3.70 -7.11 -10.12
CA TYR A 96 -4.36 -8.11 -9.28
C TYR A 96 -5.68 -7.58 -8.67
N VAL A 97 -6.80 -8.26 -8.94
CA VAL A 97 -8.07 -8.12 -8.21
C VAL A 97 -8.27 -9.36 -7.33
N GLY A 98 -7.85 -9.29 -6.07
CA GLY A 98 -7.66 -10.50 -5.26
C GLY A 98 -8.93 -11.16 -4.75
N GLY A 99 -9.93 -10.36 -4.36
CA GLY A 99 -11.13 -10.88 -3.68
C GLY A 99 -11.84 -11.99 -4.46
N PRO A 100 -12.27 -11.75 -5.72
CA PRO A 100 -12.90 -12.76 -6.56
C PRO A 100 -12.01 -13.98 -6.80
N THR A 101 -10.71 -13.79 -7.05
CA THR A 101 -9.79 -14.90 -7.30
C THR A 101 -9.62 -15.81 -6.08
N TYR A 102 -9.52 -15.25 -4.87
CA TYR A 102 -9.51 -16.03 -3.63
C TYR A 102 -10.81 -16.82 -3.46
N MET A 103 -11.98 -16.19 -3.68
CA MET A 103 -13.28 -16.86 -3.56
C MET A 103 -13.40 -18.02 -4.56
N ALA A 104 -13.01 -17.80 -5.82
CA ALA A 104 -13.05 -18.82 -6.86
C ALA A 104 -12.13 -20.02 -6.53
N LEU A 105 -10.91 -19.78 -6.03
CA LEU A 105 -10.04 -20.86 -5.57
C LEU A 105 -10.60 -21.59 -4.34
N GLU A 106 -11.27 -20.88 -3.43
CA GLU A 106 -11.88 -21.53 -2.26
C GLU A 106 -13.07 -22.40 -2.66
N GLU A 107 -13.95 -21.89 -3.52
CA GLU A 107 -15.09 -22.64 -4.07
C GLU A 107 -14.63 -23.89 -4.82
N GLY A 108 -13.55 -23.78 -5.60
CA GLY A 108 -12.91 -24.91 -6.26
C GLY A 108 -12.12 -25.84 -5.34
N GLY A 109 -12.07 -25.58 -4.02
CA GLY A 109 -11.35 -26.41 -3.04
C GLY A 109 -9.82 -26.28 -3.08
N ASN A 110 -9.29 -25.32 -3.83
CA ASN A 110 -7.86 -25.16 -4.12
C ASN A 110 -7.19 -24.05 -3.29
N LEU A 111 -7.94 -23.19 -2.59
CA LEU A 111 -7.35 -22.20 -1.69
C LEU A 111 -6.80 -22.89 -0.44
N THR A 112 -5.49 -22.82 -0.24
CA THR A 112 -4.76 -23.45 0.87
C THR A 112 -4.44 -22.46 1.99
N LEU A 113 -4.22 -21.19 1.64
CA LEU A 113 -3.93 -20.10 2.57
C LEU A 113 -5.17 -19.72 3.41
N LYS A 114 -4.91 -19.11 4.59
CA LYS A 114 -5.87 -18.26 5.29
C LYS A 114 -5.48 -16.79 5.05
N VAL A 115 -6.38 -16.01 4.50
CA VAL A 115 -6.12 -14.67 3.99
C VAL A 115 -6.87 -13.67 4.85
N SER A 116 -6.13 -12.79 5.50
CA SER A 116 -6.65 -11.54 6.05
C SER A 116 -6.44 -10.44 5.02
N GLY A 117 -7.53 -9.98 4.40
CA GLY A 117 -7.49 -9.00 3.32
C GLY A 117 -7.64 -7.57 3.84
N ALA A 118 -6.76 -6.68 3.39
CA ALA A 118 -6.83 -5.26 3.65
C ALA A 118 -7.40 -4.51 2.45
N ILE A 119 -8.60 -3.98 2.61
CA ILE A 119 -9.25 -3.16 1.60
C ILE A 119 -8.52 -1.81 1.54
N VAL A 120 -8.14 -1.37 0.35
CA VAL A 120 -7.40 -0.11 0.18
C VAL A 120 -8.31 1.09 0.46
N TRP A 121 -7.83 1.99 1.32
CA TRP A 121 -8.40 3.32 1.47
C TRP A 121 -7.88 4.23 0.35
N ASN A 122 -8.80 4.88 -0.39
CA ASN A 122 -8.42 5.90 -1.36
C ASN A 122 -8.31 7.26 -0.64
N THR A 123 -7.11 7.85 -0.63
CA THR A 123 -6.82 9.12 0.03
C THR A 123 -7.43 10.34 -0.66
N ASP A 124 -7.88 10.21 -1.91
CA ASP A 124 -8.58 11.28 -2.64
C ASP A 124 -10.08 11.34 -2.31
N LEU A 125 -10.59 10.34 -1.60
CA LEU A 125 -11.97 10.24 -1.14
C LEU A 125 -12.04 10.44 0.38
N GLY A 126 -13.19 10.91 0.85
CA GLY A 126 -13.49 11.06 2.27
C GLY A 126 -14.17 9.83 2.87
N VAL A 127 -14.87 10.06 3.97
CA VAL A 127 -15.56 9.03 4.77
C VAL A 127 -16.76 8.39 4.05
N GLU A 128 -17.23 8.97 2.97
CA GLU A 128 -18.31 8.42 2.13
C GLU A 128 -17.95 7.06 1.52
N GLN A 129 -16.67 6.76 1.35
CA GLN A 129 -16.22 5.46 0.83
C GLN A 129 -16.43 4.30 1.81
N ILE A 130 -16.67 4.57 3.10
CA ILE A 130 -16.88 3.54 4.13
C ILE A 130 -18.03 2.59 3.75
N SER A 131 -19.10 3.10 3.14
CA SER A 131 -20.22 2.25 2.68
C SER A 131 -19.77 1.19 1.69
N ARG A 132 -18.88 1.55 0.74
CA ARG A 132 -18.30 0.61 -0.23
C ARG A 132 -17.39 -0.41 0.46
N ILE A 133 -16.61 0.03 1.45
CA ILE A 133 -15.73 -0.84 2.24
C ILE A 133 -16.54 -1.86 3.06
N LEU A 134 -17.66 -1.46 3.66
CA LEU A 134 -18.57 -2.38 4.37
C LEU A 134 -19.17 -3.43 3.44
N VAL A 135 -19.65 -3.03 2.26
CA VAL A 135 -20.15 -3.97 1.23
C VAL A 135 -19.06 -4.96 0.83
N ALA A 136 -17.83 -4.48 0.64
CA ALA A 136 -16.69 -5.34 0.33
C ALA A 136 -16.33 -6.31 1.46
N ARG A 137 -16.34 -5.86 2.72
CA ARG A 137 -16.13 -6.71 3.89
C ARG A 137 -17.13 -7.86 3.92
N GLU A 138 -18.42 -7.58 3.72
CA GLU A 138 -19.45 -8.63 3.70
C GLU A 138 -19.30 -9.57 2.51
N ARG A 139 -18.97 -9.04 1.32
CA ARG A 139 -18.74 -9.84 0.12
C ARG A 139 -17.54 -10.79 0.28
N PHE A 140 -16.45 -10.31 0.88
CA PHE A 140 -15.18 -11.02 0.99
C PHE A 140 -14.98 -11.61 2.41
N ASN A 141 -15.95 -12.41 2.84
CA ASN A 141 -16.02 -13.00 4.18
C ASN A 141 -16.32 -14.50 4.13
N THR A 142 -15.41 -15.28 3.54
CA THR A 142 -15.52 -16.74 3.44
C THR A 142 -14.76 -17.44 4.58
N ARG A 143 -14.61 -18.77 4.54
CA ARG A 143 -13.90 -19.51 5.59
C ARG A 143 -12.39 -19.22 5.53
N ARG A 144 -11.81 -19.06 4.35
CA ARG A 144 -10.37 -18.79 4.18
C ARG A 144 -10.04 -17.34 3.83
N LEU A 145 -10.97 -16.52 3.36
CA LEU A 145 -10.76 -15.09 3.11
C LEU A 145 -11.58 -14.25 4.10
N LYS A 146 -10.92 -13.30 4.77
CA LYS A 146 -11.57 -12.31 5.67
C LYS A 146 -11.07 -10.91 5.33
N ALA A 147 -11.87 -10.10 4.64
CA ALA A 147 -11.56 -8.70 4.35
C ALA A 147 -11.92 -7.76 5.51
N ARG A 148 -11.26 -7.93 6.65
CA ARG A 148 -11.54 -7.17 7.90
C ARG A 148 -10.54 -6.07 8.19
N SER A 149 -9.55 -5.89 7.31
CA SER A 149 -8.56 -4.83 7.42
C SER A 149 -8.86 -3.69 6.44
N VAL A 150 -8.44 -2.47 6.78
CA VAL A 150 -8.35 -1.35 5.84
C VAL A 150 -6.89 -0.89 5.78
N LYS A 151 -6.34 -0.83 4.58
CA LYS A 151 -4.98 -0.36 4.32
C LYS A 151 -4.99 1.13 4.01
N ILE A 152 -4.24 1.91 4.78
CA ILE A 152 -4.07 3.36 4.58
C ILE A 152 -2.60 3.64 4.22
N TRP A 153 -2.38 4.26 3.06
CA TRP A 153 -1.08 4.84 2.71
C TRP A 153 -0.95 6.22 3.32
N LEU A 154 -0.03 6.37 4.28
CA LEU A 154 0.11 7.62 5.01
C LEU A 154 1.31 8.46 4.55
N ASP A 155 2.34 7.85 3.98
CA ASP A 155 3.49 8.53 3.39
C ASP A 155 4.09 7.71 2.23
N GLY A 156 5.18 8.24 1.65
CA GLY A 156 5.94 7.58 0.60
C GLY A 156 7.08 6.72 1.15
N VAL A 157 8.27 6.87 0.57
CA VAL A 157 9.49 6.11 0.92
C VAL A 157 10.68 7.05 1.16
N LEU A 158 11.73 6.57 1.82
CA LEU A 158 12.90 7.41 2.15
C LEU A 158 13.75 7.72 0.91
N GLU A 159 13.87 6.76 -0.02
CA GLU A 159 14.81 6.77 -1.15
C GLU A 159 14.55 7.89 -2.16
N VAL A 160 13.33 8.40 -2.21
CA VAL A 160 12.93 9.54 -3.06
C VAL A 160 12.41 10.73 -2.24
N HIS A 161 12.67 10.73 -0.93
CA HIS A 161 12.35 11.82 -0.01
C HIS A 161 10.86 12.14 0.11
N THR A 162 10.01 11.12 0.05
CA THR A 162 8.54 11.27 0.14
C THR A 162 7.95 10.72 1.43
N ALA A 163 8.72 9.99 2.24
CA ALA A 163 8.32 9.60 3.61
C ALA A 163 8.26 10.83 4.53
N ALA A 164 7.31 10.84 5.46
CA ALA A 164 7.07 12.01 6.30
C ALA A 164 7.92 11.96 7.58
N LEU A 165 8.79 12.96 7.77
CA LEU A 165 9.77 13.03 8.85
C LEU A 165 9.45 14.13 9.87
N LEU A 166 9.85 13.93 11.12
CA LEU A 166 9.78 14.95 12.18
C LEU A 166 10.84 16.04 12.04
N ALA A 167 11.93 15.75 11.33
CA ALA A 167 13.03 16.66 11.05
C ALA A 167 13.39 16.62 9.56
N PRO A 168 14.02 17.67 9.00
CA PRO A 168 14.42 17.67 7.60
C PRO A 168 15.32 16.49 7.23
N TYR A 169 15.21 16.04 5.98
CA TYR A 169 16.11 15.04 5.41
C TYR A 169 17.57 15.53 5.47
N SER A 170 18.47 14.68 5.97
CA SER A 170 19.87 15.05 6.19
C SER A 170 20.70 15.14 4.91
N ASP A 171 20.24 14.51 3.84
CA ASP A 171 20.89 14.42 2.53
C ASP A 171 20.28 15.39 1.50
N LYS A 172 19.42 16.32 1.95
CA LYS A 172 18.87 17.40 1.13
C LYS A 172 19.06 18.77 1.77
N GLU A 173 19.49 19.72 0.95
CA GLU A 173 19.71 21.10 1.38
C GLU A 173 18.44 21.96 1.34
N ASP A 174 17.35 21.47 0.73
CA ASP A 174 16.08 22.20 0.59
C ASP A 174 15.24 22.24 1.89
N GLY A 175 15.68 21.51 2.92
CA GLY A 175 15.00 21.44 4.22
C GLY A 175 13.69 20.66 4.21
N THR A 176 13.41 19.87 3.16
CA THR A 176 12.19 19.07 3.06
C THR A 176 12.09 18.04 4.19
N THR A 177 10.87 17.77 4.64
CA THR A 177 10.53 16.73 5.62
C THR A 177 9.67 15.63 4.99
N GLY A 178 9.52 15.62 3.66
CA GLY A 178 8.48 14.82 2.99
C GLY A 178 7.07 15.27 3.41
N GLU A 179 6.06 14.44 3.12
CA GLU A 179 4.66 14.83 3.31
C GLU A 179 3.77 13.64 3.70
N LEU A 180 2.81 13.88 4.59
CA LEU A 180 1.72 12.94 4.83
C LEU A 180 0.73 12.99 3.66
N LEU A 181 0.38 11.83 3.11
CA LEU A 181 -0.62 11.70 2.05
C LEU A 181 -2.03 12.07 2.52
N MET A 182 -2.26 12.07 3.83
CA MET A 182 -3.53 12.45 4.45
C MET A 182 -3.30 13.44 5.59
N PRO A 183 -4.03 14.56 5.65
CA PRO A 183 -3.94 15.51 6.75
C PRO A 183 -4.28 14.84 8.10
N PRO A 184 -3.55 15.12 9.20
CA PRO A 184 -3.76 14.45 10.48
C PRO A 184 -5.20 14.50 10.99
N LYS A 185 -5.90 15.63 10.82
CA LYS A 185 -7.32 15.75 11.22
C LYS A 185 -8.21 14.75 10.48
N MET A 186 -8.01 14.58 9.17
CA MET A 186 -8.76 13.63 8.36
C MET A 186 -8.40 12.20 8.75
N LEU A 187 -7.12 11.91 9.00
CA LEU A 187 -6.66 10.60 9.46
C LEU A 187 -7.37 10.16 10.74
N ARG A 188 -7.43 11.04 11.75
CA ARG A 188 -8.09 10.71 13.02
C ARG A 188 -9.59 10.48 12.87
N GLU A 189 -10.26 11.27 12.04
CA GLU A 189 -11.67 11.05 11.72
C GLU A 189 -11.91 9.69 11.05
N VAL A 190 -11.10 9.34 10.05
CA VAL A 190 -11.21 8.08 9.31
C VAL A 190 -10.93 6.88 10.22
N VAL A 191 -9.84 6.92 10.98
CA VAL A 191 -9.44 5.83 11.89
C VAL A 191 -10.49 5.63 12.97
N THR A 192 -11.00 6.69 13.59
CA THR A 192 -12.06 6.61 14.60
C THR A 192 -13.32 5.94 14.04
N LYS A 193 -13.75 6.29 12.82
CA LYS A 193 -14.93 5.68 12.19
C LYS A 193 -14.72 4.22 11.83
N LEU A 194 -13.56 3.86 11.30
CA LEU A 194 -13.26 2.47 10.92
C LEU A 194 -13.08 1.56 12.15
N ASP A 195 -12.43 2.06 13.21
CA ASP A 195 -12.31 1.35 14.48
C ASP A 195 -13.68 1.13 15.16
N ALA A 196 -14.57 2.13 15.11
CA ALA A 196 -15.95 1.99 15.61
C ALA A 196 -16.71 0.85 14.90
N LEU A 197 -16.35 0.55 13.65
CA LEU A 197 -16.90 -0.53 12.81
C LEU A 197 -16.11 -1.85 12.91
N ASP A 198 -15.20 -1.99 13.88
CA ASP A 198 -14.38 -3.18 14.12
C ASP A 198 -13.55 -3.61 12.91
N PHE A 199 -13.00 -2.64 12.18
CA PHE A 199 -11.94 -2.89 11.20
C PHE A 199 -10.57 -2.87 11.89
N GLN A 200 -9.72 -3.81 11.50
CA GLN A 200 -8.29 -3.70 11.75
C GLN A 200 -7.72 -2.61 10.83
N ILE A 201 -6.92 -1.71 11.36
CA ILE A 201 -6.29 -0.65 10.56
C ILE A 201 -4.85 -1.07 10.28
N HIS A 202 -4.50 -1.04 9.00
CA HIS A 202 -3.20 -1.40 8.47
C HIS A 202 -2.58 -0.15 7.87
N PHE A 203 -1.61 0.45 8.55
CA PHE A 203 -0.91 1.63 8.00
C PHE A 203 0.29 1.20 7.16
N HIS A 204 0.53 1.91 6.05
CA HIS A 204 1.87 2.10 5.50
C HIS A 204 2.42 3.38 6.13
N ALA A 205 3.49 3.26 6.91
CA ALA A 205 4.20 4.41 7.48
C ALA A 205 5.71 4.10 7.52
N ILE A 206 6.49 4.85 6.75
CA ILE A 206 7.94 4.68 6.68
C ILE A 206 8.66 5.66 7.60
N GLY A 207 8.30 6.95 7.52
CA GLY A 207 8.91 8.02 8.29
C GLY A 207 8.34 8.17 9.71
N ASP A 208 9.12 8.77 10.59
CA ASP A 208 8.80 8.89 12.01
C ASP A 208 7.59 9.81 12.27
N ALA A 209 7.34 10.82 11.43
CA ALA A 209 6.12 11.62 11.52
C ALA A 209 4.87 10.83 11.10
N ALA A 210 4.97 9.97 10.09
CA ALA A 210 3.85 9.09 9.68
C ALA A 210 3.53 8.04 10.75
N ILE A 211 4.56 7.46 11.38
CA ILE A 211 4.39 6.51 12.48
C ILE A 211 3.68 7.21 13.66
N ARG A 212 4.16 8.41 14.05
CA ARG A 212 3.54 9.19 15.13
C ARG A 212 2.09 9.54 14.81
N ALA A 213 1.81 10.04 13.60
CA ALA A 213 0.45 10.37 13.19
C ALA A 213 -0.49 9.13 13.20
N SER A 214 0.04 7.94 12.87
CA SER A 214 -0.71 6.69 12.97
C SER A 214 -1.06 6.35 14.42
N LEU A 215 -0.09 6.45 15.33
CA LEU A 215 -0.30 6.20 16.77
C LEU A 215 -1.27 7.21 17.38
N ASP A 216 -1.13 8.50 17.05
CA ASP A 216 -2.03 9.56 17.50
C ASP A 216 -3.49 9.29 17.05
N ALA A 217 -3.68 8.76 15.84
CA ALA A 217 -5.00 8.42 15.33
C ALA A 217 -5.63 7.20 16.01
N ILE A 218 -4.82 6.19 16.34
CA ILE A 218 -5.29 5.02 17.12
C ILE A 218 -5.62 5.43 18.55
N GLU A 219 -4.79 6.26 19.18
CA GLU A 219 -5.02 6.79 20.53
C GLU A 219 -6.33 7.60 20.60
N GLU A 220 -6.58 8.50 19.64
CA GLU A 220 -7.84 9.24 19.56
C GLU A 220 -9.03 8.27 19.39
N ALA A 221 -8.92 7.29 18.50
CA ALA A 221 -9.97 6.29 18.29
C ALA A 221 -10.29 5.49 19.57
N GLN A 222 -9.27 5.02 20.30
CA GLN A 222 -9.47 4.31 21.57
C GLN A 222 -10.07 5.21 22.65
N SER A 223 -9.70 6.49 22.69
CA SER A 223 -10.29 7.44 23.63
C SER A 223 -11.79 7.68 23.40
N ILE A 224 -12.25 7.54 22.15
CA ILE A 224 -13.65 7.78 21.74
C ILE A 224 -14.47 6.49 21.77
N ASN A 225 -13.94 5.40 21.21
CA ASN A 225 -14.66 4.13 21.01
C ASN A 225 -14.42 3.11 22.13
N GLY A 226 -13.47 3.39 23.03
CA GLY A 226 -12.95 2.45 24.00
C GLY A 226 -11.85 1.54 23.43
N GLU A 227 -11.09 0.91 24.31
CA GLU A 227 -10.08 -0.06 23.92
C GLU A 227 -10.72 -1.31 23.29
N LYS A 228 -10.19 -1.73 22.14
CA LYS A 228 -10.61 -2.93 21.41
C LYS A 228 -9.39 -3.75 21.02
N ASP A 229 -9.56 -5.07 20.91
CA ASP A 229 -8.52 -5.96 20.38
C ASP A 229 -8.61 -6.10 18.85
N ASN A 230 -8.68 -4.97 18.15
CA ASN A 230 -8.70 -4.92 16.67
C ASN A 230 -7.31 -5.21 16.07
N ARG A 231 -6.27 -5.30 16.91
CA ARG A 231 -4.88 -5.61 16.52
C ARG A 231 -4.38 -4.70 15.39
N HIS A 232 -4.65 -3.39 15.46
CA HIS A 232 -4.15 -2.43 14.47
C HIS A 232 -2.64 -2.59 14.29
N HIS A 233 -2.14 -2.30 13.10
CA HIS A 233 -0.73 -2.49 12.81
C HIS A 233 -0.17 -1.48 11.83
N ILE A 234 1.09 -1.15 12.04
CA ILE A 234 1.84 -0.20 11.22
C ILE A 234 2.91 -1.01 10.48
N SER A 235 2.98 -0.85 9.16
CA SER A 235 3.96 -1.56 8.32
C SER A 235 5.16 -0.72 7.98
N HIS A 236 6.26 -1.39 7.65
CA HIS A 236 7.57 -0.83 7.34
C HIS A 236 8.29 -0.34 8.59
N ILE A 237 7.86 0.79 9.19
CA ILE A 237 8.46 1.34 10.41
C ILE A 237 9.99 1.49 10.21
N GLN A 238 10.39 2.06 9.07
CA GLN A 238 11.79 2.08 8.64
C GLN A 238 12.61 3.10 9.43
N LEU A 239 12.08 4.31 9.61
CA LEU A 239 12.66 5.34 10.46
C LEU A 239 11.66 5.70 11.55
N PHE A 240 11.99 5.39 12.81
CA PHE A 240 11.12 5.63 13.96
C PHE A 240 11.80 6.50 15.00
N ASN A 241 11.01 7.29 15.71
CA ASN A 241 11.48 8.02 16.88
C ASN A 241 11.42 7.09 18.11
N PRO A 242 12.53 6.90 18.87
CA PRO A 242 12.53 6.05 20.06
C PRO A 242 11.47 6.39 21.11
N ALA A 243 11.02 7.66 21.17
CA ALA A 243 9.96 8.10 22.06
C ALA A 243 8.59 7.47 21.74
N ASP A 244 8.38 7.00 20.51
CA ASP A 244 7.13 6.37 20.09
C ASP A 244 7.11 4.84 20.33
N ILE A 245 8.25 4.22 20.68
CA ILE A 245 8.33 2.76 20.92
C ILE A 245 7.37 2.29 22.03
N PRO A 246 7.31 2.93 23.22
CA PRO A 246 6.41 2.49 24.29
C PRO A 246 4.93 2.51 23.88
N ARG A 247 4.56 3.46 23.01
CA ARG A 247 3.18 3.66 22.54
C ARG A 247 2.63 2.46 21.77
N PHE A 248 3.47 1.69 21.08
CA PHE A 248 3.03 0.46 20.41
C PHE A 248 2.46 -0.55 21.42
N ALA A 249 3.11 -0.70 22.57
CA ALA A 249 2.64 -1.60 23.62
C ALA A 249 1.41 -1.04 24.33
N GLU A 250 1.44 0.26 24.68
CA GLU A 250 0.34 0.95 25.36
C GLU A 250 -0.97 0.92 24.54
N LEU A 251 -0.88 1.10 23.23
CA LEU A 251 -2.02 1.12 22.31
C LEU A 251 -2.35 -0.27 21.72
N ASN A 252 -1.64 -1.33 22.11
CA ASN A 252 -1.77 -2.68 21.54
C ASN A 252 -1.66 -2.72 20.00
N VAL A 253 -0.72 -1.95 19.44
CA VAL A 253 -0.44 -1.85 18.01
C VAL A 253 0.69 -2.80 17.63
N ALA A 254 0.47 -3.63 16.61
CA ALA A 254 1.51 -4.52 16.12
C ALA A 254 2.49 -3.78 15.19
N ALA A 255 3.78 -3.96 15.46
CA ALA A 255 4.85 -3.55 14.55
C ALA A 255 5.03 -4.61 13.45
N ASN A 256 4.61 -4.30 12.21
CA ASN A 256 4.73 -5.17 11.04
C ASN A 256 5.92 -4.74 10.16
N PHE A 257 7.13 -5.05 10.59
CA PHE A 257 8.36 -4.68 9.88
C PHE A 257 8.84 -5.81 8.96
N GLN A 258 9.66 -5.46 7.96
CA GLN A 258 10.23 -6.39 6.98
C GLN A 258 11.73 -6.55 7.26
N PRO A 259 12.16 -7.56 8.05
CA PRO A 259 13.54 -7.67 8.52
C PRO A 259 14.57 -7.75 7.39
N TYR A 260 14.15 -8.24 6.22
CA TYR A 260 15.01 -8.32 5.04
C TYR A 260 15.54 -6.94 4.60
N TRP A 261 14.83 -5.84 4.90
CA TRP A 261 15.28 -4.48 4.59
C TRP A 261 16.48 -4.03 5.45
N ALA A 262 16.71 -4.68 6.59
CA ALA A 262 17.91 -4.44 7.41
C ALA A 262 19.14 -5.20 6.88
N TRP A 263 18.99 -5.98 5.79
CA TRP A 263 20.13 -6.63 5.14
C TRP A 263 20.78 -5.66 4.17
N ALA A 264 22.05 -5.32 4.42
CA ALA A 264 22.92 -4.67 3.44
C ALA A 264 22.99 -5.50 2.14
N ASP A 265 22.33 -5.02 1.08
CA ASP A 265 22.37 -5.65 -0.23
C ASP A 265 23.49 -5.04 -1.10
N LYS A 266 23.84 -5.72 -2.20
CA LYS A 266 24.97 -5.30 -3.07
C LYS A 266 24.67 -4.08 -3.95
N PHE A 267 23.42 -3.66 -4.00
CA PHE A 267 22.86 -2.60 -4.85
C PHE A 267 22.42 -1.38 -4.04
N ILE A 268 21.99 -1.57 -2.78
CA ILE A 268 21.71 -0.52 -1.81
C ILE A 268 22.84 -0.58 -0.77
N THR A 269 23.97 0.03 -1.13
CA THR A 269 25.21 0.01 -0.34
C THR A 269 25.40 1.25 0.52
N GLU A 270 24.55 2.26 0.34
CA GLU A 270 24.54 3.55 1.06
C GLU A 270 23.09 3.92 1.43
#